data_AF-A0A261CKP3-F1
#
_entry.id   AF-A0A261CKP3-F1
#
_cell.length_a   1.000
_cell.length_b   1.000
_cell.length_c   1.000
_cell.angle_alpha   90.00
_cell.angle_beta   90.00
_cell.angle_gamma   90.00
#
_symmetry.space_group_name_H-M   'P 1'
#
loop_
_entity.id
_entity.type
_entity.pdbx_description
1 polymer ?
#
loop_
_entity_poly.entity_id
_entity_poly.type
_entity_poly.pdbx_seq_one_letter_code
_entity_poly.pdbx_strand_id
1 'polypeptide(L)'
;MESGNQTALALIPITLIGAILNWSILYAIRKLSFFNNSFGYLSANQAFVDALHSTIFLLYFCPMVLLDQPVMKHYSFIMGHVLLFCYESSVLTHFLISINRFCAAWNPLSYDSWFSIKRTKKFSATEFCAAVAWYEDFMKNAAIIAIIVCLDVSTVLRVHHLTKKIRTRSDQHQNRFTARDIRFLKQTVFQGSVFLSELLTYFFIPQYFENQWIIFFGTSFSWVAIHAADGMVVII
;
A
#
# COMPACT_ATOMS: atom_id res chain seq x y z
N MET A 1 3.57 25.82 -25.40
CA MET A 1 3.29 24.39 -25.14
C MET A 1 2.64 24.31 -23.77
N GLU A 2 1.49 23.66 -23.64
CA GLU A 2 0.92 23.35 -22.33
C GLU A 2 1.93 22.53 -21.50
N SER A 3 1.97 22.75 -20.20
CA SER A 3 2.92 22.09 -19.28
C SER A 3 2.91 20.56 -19.40
N GLY A 4 1.74 19.95 -19.64
CA GLY A 4 1.60 18.52 -19.89
C GLY A 4 2.40 18.01 -21.10
N ASN A 5 2.45 18.77 -22.18
CA ASN A 5 3.19 18.37 -23.38
C ASN A 5 4.70 18.36 -23.16
N GLN A 6 5.22 19.27 -22.31
CA GLN A 6 6.63 19.25 -21.91
C GLN A 6 6.95 18.00 -21.07
N THR A 7 6.07 17.63 -20.14
CA THR A 7 6.21 16.41 -19.33
C THR A 7 6.22 15.15 -20.20
N ALA A 8 5.29 15.02 -21.13
CA ALA A 8 5.22 13.85 -22.02
C ALA A 8 6.46 13.72 -22.91
N LEU A 9 6.95 14.83 -23.48
CA LEU A 9 8.16 14.82 -24.31
C LEU A 9 9.42 14.45 -23.52
N ALA A 10 9.51 14.81 -22.25
CA ALA A 10 10.61 14.38 -21.39
C ALA A 10 10.54 12.88 -21.04
N LEU A 11 9.32 12.32 -20.92
CA LEU A 11 9.11 10.93 -20.55
C LEU A 11 9.30 9.94 -21.70
N ILE A 12 8.99 10.33 -22.95
CA ILE A 12 9.12 9.46 -24.13
C ILE A 12 10.51 8.80 -24.26
N PRO A 13 11.64 9.52 -24.24
CA PRO A 13 12.94 8.88 -24.44
C PRO A 13 13.27 7.91 -23.30
N ILE A 14 12.94 8.25 -22.06
CA ILE A 14 13.22 7.43 -20.87
C ILE A 14 12.38 6.15 -20.91
N THR A 15 11.10 6.27 -21.23
CA THR A 15 10.15 5.14 -21.23
C THR A 15 10.36 4.23 -22.44
N LEU A 16 10.80 4.77 -23.58
CA LEU A 16 11.26 3.99 -24.73
C LEU A 16 12.50 3.16 -24.40
N ILE A 17 13.54 3.79 -23.83
CA ILE A 17 14.75 3.10 -23.40
C ILE A 17 14.39 2.04 -22.35
N GLY A 18 13.58 2.39 -21.36
CA GLY A 18 13.12 1.48 -20.32
C GLY A 18 12.36 0.27 -20.87
N ALA A 19 11.47 0.47 -21.84
CA ALA A 19 10.75 -0.63 -22.48
C ALA A 19 11.70 -1.56 -23.25
N ILE A 20 12.58 -1.01 -24.11
CA ILE A 20 13.51 -1.80 -24.92
C ILE A 20 14.46 -2.61 -24.02
N LEU A 21 15.07 -1.96 -23.03
CA LEU A 21 16.03 -2.62 -22.15
C LEU A 21 15.38 -3.74 -21.33
N ASN A 22 14.25 -3.47 -20.67
CA ASN A 22 13.63 -4.44 -19.79
C ASN A 22 13.03 -5.64 -20.56
N TRP A 23 12.44 -5.43 -21.74
CA TRP A 23 12.03 -6.54 -22.61
C TRP A 23 13.22 -7.37 -23.09
N SER A 24 14.34 -6.71 -23.43
CA SER A 24 15.59 -7.39 -23.84
C SER A 24 16.20 -8.21 -22.70
N ILE A 25 16.21 -7.68 -21.47
CA ILE A 25 16.68 -8.38 -20.27
C ILE A 25 15.78 -9.59 -20.00
N LEU A 26 14.46 -9.43 -20.05
CA LEU A 26 13.53 -10.53 -19.85
C LEU A 26 13.76 -11.65 -20.88
N TYR A 27 13.95 -11.29 -22.15
CA TYR A 27 14.29 -12.25 -23.21
C TYR A 27 15.61 -12.96 -22.92
N ALA A 28 16.66 -12.21 -22.56
CA ALA A 28 17.98 -12.76 -22.26
C ALA A 28 17.93 -13.75 -21.09
N ILE A 29 17.26 -13.38 -20.00
CA ILE A 29 17.11 -14.23 -18.80
C ILE A 29 16.36 -15.53 -19.14
N ARG A 30 15.29 -15.46 -19.93
CA ARG A 30 14.52 -16.65 -20.33
C ARG A 30 15.27 -17.57 -21.30
N LYS A 31 16.20 -17.02 -22.09
CA LYS A 31 16.95 -17.75 -23.12
C LYS A 31 18.21 -18.42 -22.57
N LEU A 32 18.91 -17.76 -21.65
CA LEU A 32 20.23 -18.18 -21.18
C LEU A 32 20.11 -19.13 -20.00
N SER A 33 20.63 -20.35 -20.14
CA SER A 33 20.54 -21.41 -19.12
C SER A 33 21.25 -21.09 -17.81
N PHE A 34 22.24 -20.17 -17.80
CA PHE A 34 22.89 -19.68 -16.58
C PHE A 34 21.92 -19.01 -15.60
N PHE A 35 20.81 -18.45 -16.10
CA PHE A 35 19.77 -17.85 -15.25
C PHE A 35 18.70 -18.84 -14.77
N ASN A 36 18.88 -20.16 -14.98
CA ASN A 36 17.98 -21.18 -14.44
C ASN A 36 18.20 -21.42 -12.93
N ASN A 37 18.12 -20.35 -12.14
CA ASN A 37 18.25 -20.34 -10.70
C ASN A 37 17.26 -19.33 -10.09
N SER A 38 17.13 -19.32 -8.76
CA SER A 38 16.17 -18.47 -8.04
C SER A 38 16.39 -16.98 -8.30
N PHE A 39 17.64 -16.54 -8.41
CA PHE A 39 17.98 -15.16 -8.78
C PHE A 39 17.48 -14.79 -10.18
N GLY A 40 17.67 -15.66 -11.16
CA GLY A 40 17.21 -15.46 -12.54
C GLY A 40 15.68 -15.38 -12.64
N TYR A 41 14.95 -16.22 -11.89
CA TYR A 41 13.48 -16.14 -11.84
C TYR A 41 12.98 -14.81 -11.23
N LEU A 42 13.55 -14.37 -10.11
CA LEU A 42 13.20 -13.08 -9.51
C LEU A 42 13.54 -11.91 -10.46
N SER A 43 14.71 -11.97 -11.09
CA SER A 43 15.15 -10.95 -12.07
C SER A 43 14.28 -10.92 -13.33
N ALA A 44 13.74 -12.07 -13.76
CA ALA A 44 12.76 -12.13 -14.84
C ALA A 44 11.45 -11.43 -14.46
N ASN A 45 10.95 -11.62 -13.24
CA ASN A 45 9.74 -10.94 -12.78
C ASN A 45 9.94 -9.42 -12.71
N GLN A 46 11.08 -8.99 -12.16
CA GLN A 46 11.47 -7.58 -12.11
C GLN A 46 11.46 -6.96 -13.51
N ALA A 47 12.20 -7.58 -14.44
CA ALA A 47 12.30 -7.09 -15.82
C ALA A 47 10.93 -7.07 -16.53
N PHE A 48 10.06 -8.06 -16.28
CA PHE A 48 8.71 -8.08 -16.83
C PHE A 48 7.86 -6.91 -16.33
N VAL A 49 7.86 -6.67 -15.02
CA VAL A 49 7.08 -5.60 -14.40
C VAL A 49 7.60 -4.21 -14.81
N ASP A 50 8.92 -4.02 -14.83
CA ASP A 50 9.56 -2.76 -15.27
C ASP A 50 9.33 -2.51 -16.78
N ALA A 51 9.28 -3.57 -17.59
CA ALA A 51 8.93 -3.49 -19.01
C ALA A 51 7.47 -3.08 -19.21
N LEU A 52 6.54 -3.67 -18.45
CA LEU A 52 5.12 -3.28 -18.49
C LEU A 52 4.93 -1.83 -18.07
N HIS A 53 5.51 -1.43 -16.95
CA HIS A 53 5.47 -0.04 -16.46
C HIS A 53 5.93 0.95 -17.53
N SER A 54 7.12 0.71 -18.10
CA SER A 54 7.70 1.55 -19.15
C SER A 54 6.86 1.57 -20.43
N THR A 55 6.28 0.42 -20.81
CA THR A 55 5.42 0.29 -22.00
C THR A 55 4.10 1.03 -21.84
N ILE A 56 3.46 0.97 -20.66
CA ILE A 56 2.22 1.70 -20.38
C ILE A 56 2.47 3.21 -20.40
N PHE A 57 3.57 3.68 -19.83
CA PHE A 57 3.94 5.10 -19.94
C PHE A 57 4.14 5.53 -21.40
N LEU A 58 4.84 4.71 -22.19
CA LEU A 58 5.17 5.02 -23.59
C LEU A 58 3.95 4.98 -24.52
N LEU A 59 3.09 3.96 -24.39
CA LEU A 59 2.00 3.71 -25.35
C LEU A 59 0.64 4.21 -24.87
N TYR A 60 0.46 4.49 -23.58
CA TYR A 60 -0.79 5.01 -23.03
C TYR A 60 -0.64 6.43 -22.50
N PHE A 61 0.22 6.65 -21.51
CA PHE A 61 0.30 7.94 -20.82
C PHE A 61 0.79 9.06 -21.76
N CYS A 62 1.91 8.84 -22.47
CA CYS A 62 2.47 9.87 -23.36
C CYS A 62 1.51 10.22 -24.52
N PRO A 63 0.90 9.26 -25.24
CA PRO A 63 -0.09 9.55 -26.28
C PRO A 63 -1.36 10.22 -25.73
N MET A 64 -1.85 9.80 -24.56
CA MET A 64 -3.01 10.43 -23.92
C MET A 64 -2.78 11.93 -23.69
N VAL A 65 -1.60 12.30 -23.22
CA VAL A 65 -1.23 13.71 -22.96
C VAL A 65 -0.99 14.48 -24.26
N LEU A 66 -0.21 13.92 -25.19
CA LEU A 66 0.15 14.62 -26.43
C LEU A 66 -1.00 14.80 -27.42
N LEU A 67 -1.89 13.81 -27.51
CA LEU A 67 -3.03 13.80 -28.43
C LEU A 67 -4.31 14.31 -27.78
N ASP A 68 -4.24 14.73 -26.52
CA ASP A 68 -5.35 15.20 -25.71
C ASP A 68 -6.60 14.28 -25.74
N GLN A 69 -6.40 12.95 -25.82
CA GLN A 69 -7.48 12.01 -26.14
C GLN A 69 -8.49 11.85 -24.99
N PRO A 70 -9.78 12.19 -25.17
CA PRO A 70 -10.76 12.22 -24.08
C PRO A 70 -11.09 10.81 -23.55
N VAL A 71 -11.12 9.80 -24.41
CA VAL A 71 -11.39 8.40 -24.01
C VAL A 71 -10.26 7.86 -23.13
N MET A 72 -9.01 8.11 -23.50
CA MET A 72 -7.84 7.68 -22.71
C MET A 72 -7.79 8.40 -21.36
N LYS A 73 -8.17 9.68 -21.32
CA LYS A 73 -8.31 10.42 -20.06
C LYS A 73 -9.41 9.82 -19.17
N HIS A 74 -10.55 9.43 -19.75
CA HIS A 74 -11.65 8.82 -18.99
C HIS A 74 -11.22 7.51 -18.31
N TYR A 75 -10.46 6.65 -19.00
CA TYR A 75 -9.95 5.39 -18.45
C TYR A 75 -8.59 5.50 -17.76
N SER A 76 -8.04 6.72 -17.63
CA SER A 76 -6.69 6.95 -17.08
C SER A 76 -6.54 6.47 -15.64
N PHE A 77 -7.62 6.47 -14.85
CA PHE A 77 -7.59 5.95 -13.47
C PHE A 77 -7.25 4.46 -13.43
N ILE A 78 -7.77 3.65 -14.37
CA ILE A 78 -7.47 2.21 -14.44
C ILE A 78 -5.99 2.01 -14.75
N MET A 79 -5.50 2.70 -15.78
CA MET A 79 -4.08 2.60 -16.17
C MET A 79 -3.14 3.15 -15.10
N GLY A 80 -3.55 4.19 -14.36
CA GLY A 80 -2.84 4.70 -13.19
C GLY A 80 -2.71 3.66 -12.08
N HIS A 81 -3.78 2.91 -11.78
CA HIS A 81 -3.72 1.80 -10.83
C HIS A 81 -2.81 0.67 -11.31
N VAL A 82 -2.85 0.32 -12.60
CA VAL A 82 -1.95 -0.70 -13.17
C VAL A 82 -0.49 -0.24 -13.10
N LEU A 83 -0.20 1.04 -13.34
CA LEU A 83 1.14 1.62 -13.19
C LEU A 83 1.62 1.55 -11.74
N LEU A 84 0.78 1.95 -10.78
CA LEU A 84 1.11 1.88 -9.36
C LEU A 84 1.37 0.43 -8.92
N PHE A 85 0.54 -0.51 -9.36
CA PHE A 85 0.74 -1.94 -9.11
C PHE A 85 2.08 -2.43 -9.67
N CYS A 86 2.47 -2.00 -10.88
CA CYS A 86 3.77 -2.35 -11.45
C CYS A 86 4.92 -1.74 -10.63
N TYR A 87 4.81 -0.48 -10.19
CA TYR A 87 5.83 0.16 -9.38
C TYR A 87 6.06 -0.57 -8.05
N GLU A 88 5.02 -0.86 -7.29
CA GLU A 88 5.12 -1.58 -6.01
C GLU A 88 5.64 -3.01 -6.20
N SER A 89 5.18 -3.67 -7.26
CA SER A 89 5.68 -5.00 -7.64
C SER A 89 7.19 -5.00 -7.93
N SER A 90 7.68 -3.94 -8.58
CA SER A 90 9.09 -3.73 -8.85
C SER A 90 9.88 -3.53 -7.56
N VAL A 91 9.40 -2.68 -6.64
CA VAL A 91 10.04 -2.46 -5.33
C VAL A 91 10.14 -3.76 -4.53
N LEU A 92 9.05 -4.53 -4.43
CA LEU A 92 9.03 -5.79 -3.70
C LEU A 92 9.96 -6.84 -4.33
N THR A 93 9.93 -6.98 -5.65
CA THR A 93 10.81 -7.94 -6.33
C THR A 93 12.27 -7.55 -6.17
N HIS A 94 12.60 -6.25 -6.20
CA HIS A 94 13.94 -5.75 -5.92
C HIS A 94 14.40 -6.05 -4.47
N PHE A 95 13.50 -5.91 -3.49
CA PHE A 95 13.77 -6.31 -2.11
C PHE A 95 14.07 -7.82 -2.00
N LEU A 96 13.28 -8.66 -2.66
CA LEU A 96 13.47 -10.12 -2.67
C LEU A 96 14.76 -10.54 -3.37
N ILE A 97 15.15 -9.86 -4.45
CA ILE A 97 16.46 -10.04 -5.10
C ILE A 97 17.58 -9.71 -4.11
N SER A 98 17.42 -8.65 -3.32
CA SER A 98 18.41 -8.24 -2.31
C SER A 98 18.54 -9.27 -1.20
N ILE A 99 17.42 -9.80 -0.67
CA ILE A 99 17.42 -10.91 0.29
C ILE A 99 18.05 -12.16 -0.32
N ASN A 100 17.67 -12.51 -1.56
CA ASN A 100 18.21 -13.68 -2.25
C ASN A 100 19.74 -13.62 -2.32
N ARG A 101 20.29 -12.47 -2.71
CA ARG A 101 21.73 -12.22 -2.76
C ARG A 101 22.37 -12.29 -1.38
N PHE A 102 21.75 -11.68 -0.38
CA PHE A 102 22.23 -11.70 1.00
C PHE A 102 22.31 -13.14 1.55
N CYS A 103 21.24 -13.92 1.40
CA CYS A 103 21.20 -15.32 1.83
C CYS A 103 22.22 -16.18 1.08
N ALA A 104 22.38 -15.97 -0.23
CA ALA A 104 23.37 -16.70 -1.04
C ALA A 104 24.80 -16.45 -0.54
N ALA A 105 25.11 -15.21 -0.14
CA ALA A 105 26.43 -14.83 0.32
C ALA A 105 26.70 -15.23 1.79
N TRP A 106 25.74 -15.03 2.69
CA TRP A 106 25.94 -15.15 4.14
C TRP A 106 25.62 -16.55 4.69
N ASN A 107 24.72 -17.31 4.05
CA ASN A 107 24.35 -18.64 4.52
C ASN A 107 24.14 -19.63 3.35
N PRO A 108 25.22 -19.98 2.61
CA PRO A 108 25.12 -20.83 1.42
C PRO A 108 24.60 -22.24 1.75
N LEU A 109 24.92 -22.79 2.93
CA LEU A 109 24.50 -24.15 3.33
C LEU A 109 22.99 -24.28 3.52
N SER A 110 22.30 -23.19 3.90
CA SER A 110 20.83 -23.19 4.05
C SER A 110 20.12 -22.49 2.90
N TYR A 111 20.85 -21.97 1.90
CA TYR A 111 20.26 -21.18 0.82
C TYR A 111 19.14 -21.93 0.09
N ASP A 112 19.39 -23.17 -0.29
CA ASP A 112 18.41 -23.98 -1.01
C ASP A 112 17.15 -24.25 -0.20
N SER A 113 17.23 -24.23 1.15
CA SER A 113 16.06 -24.35 2.03
C SER A 113 15.15 -23.12 1.98
N TRP A 114 15.68 -21.94 1.66
CA TRP A 114 14.93 -20.68 1.59
C TRP A 114 14.57 -20.32 0.14
N PHE A 115 15.53 -20.41 -0.80
CA PHE A 115 15.39 -19.99 -2.19
C PHE A 115 15.68 -21.13 -3.18
N SER A 116 14.83 -22.16 -3.19
CA SER A 116 14.82 -23.14 -4.28
C SER A 116 13.95 -22.66 -5.44
N ILE A 117 14.27 -23.09 -6.67
CA ILE A 117 13.49 -22.75 -7.88
C ILE A 117 12.00 -23.04 -7.70
N LYS A 118 11.65 -24.16 -7.04
CA LYS A 118 10.26 -24.55 -6.76
C LYS A 118 9.57 -23.54 -5.83
N ARG A 119 10.25 -23.11 -4.75
CA ARG A 119 9.73 -22.09 -3.83
C ARG A 119 9.62 -20.72 -4.48
N THR A 120 10.65 -20.30 -5.22
CA THR A 120 10.65 -19.02 -5.94
C THR A 120 9.50 -18.93 -6.95
N LYS A 121 9.23 -19.99 -7.72
CA LYS A 121 8.08 -20.03 -8.64
C LYS A 121 6.74 -19.95 -7.90
N LYS A 122 6.58 -20.67 -6.79
CA LYS A 122 5.34 -20.67 -5.98
C LYS A 122 5.08 -19.28 -5.38
N PHE A 123 6.14 -18.64 -4.87
CA PHE A 123 6.11 -17.30 -4.31
C PHE A 123 5.71 -16.26 -5.38
N SER A 124 6.26 -16.37 -6.60
CA SER A 124 6.02 -15.39 -7.69
C SER A 124 4.65 -15.48 -8.38
N ALA A 125 4.01 -16.65 -8.43
CA ALA A 125 2.81 -16.84 -9.26
C ALA A 125 1.48 -16.64 -8.52
N THR A 126 1.44 -16.82 -7.19
CA THR A 126 0.18 -16.86 -6.42
C THR A 126 0.22 -16.04 -5.13
N GLU A 127 1.37 -15.98 -4.47
CA GLU A 127 1.50 -15.25 -3.20
C GLU A 127 1.92 -13.79 -3.41
N PHE A 128 2.66 -13.47 -4.47
CA PHE A 128 3.09 -12.09 -4.75
C PHE A 128 1.92 -11.14 -5.02
N CYS A 129 0.98 -11.52 -5.89
CA CYS A 129 -0.20 -10.68 -6.16
C CYS A 129 -1.11 -10.54 -4.94
N ALA A 130 -1.22 -11.61 -4.13
CA ALA A 130 -2.00 -11.61 -2.89
C ALA A 130 -1.30 -10.80 -1.78
N ALA A 131 0.03 -10.87 -1.66
CA ALA A 131 0.83 -10.12 -0.70
C ALA A 131 0.91 -8.63 -1.07
N VAL A 132 0.98 -8.30 -2.37
CA VAL A 132 0.90 -6.92 -2.85
C VAL A 132 -0.48 -6.34 -2.56
N ALA A 133 -1.57 -7.05 -2.89
CA ALA A 133 -2.92 -6.63 -2.53
C ALA A 133 -3.11 -6.49 -1.02
N TRP A 134 -2.56 -7.41 -0.22
CA TRP A 134 -2.59 -7.38 1.24
C TRP A 134 -1.84 -6.17 1.81
N TYR A 135 -0.64 -5.88 1.31
CA TYR A 135 0.17 -4.75 1.79
C TYR A 135 -0.42 -3.40 1.37
N GLU A 136 -0.97 -3.32 0.17
CA GLU A 136 -1.69 -2.15 -0.33
C GLU A 136 -2.92 -1.84 0.54
N ASP A 137 -3.73 -2.85 0.86
CA ASP A 137 -4.92 -2.70 1.69
C ASP A 137 -4.55 -2.35 3.15
N PHE A 138 -3.55 -3.02 3.73
CA PHE A 138 -3.07 -2.73 5.07
C PHE A 138 -2.56 -1.28 5.21
N MET A 139 -1.65 -0.86 4.32
CA MET A 139 -0.99 0.45 4.42
C MET A 139 -1.96 1.61 4.19
N LYS A 140 -2.90 1.49 3.24
CA LYS A 140 -3.92 2.51 2.99
C LYS A 140 -4.84 2.68 4.20
N ASN A 141 -5.37 1.59 4.73
CA ASN A 141 -6.30 1.63 5.86
C ASN A 141 -5.60 2.11 7.15
N ALA A 142 -4.38 1.65 7.42
CA ALA A 142 -3.60 2.09 8.57
C ALA A 142 -3.27 3.60 8.51
N ALA A 143 -2.89 4.12 7.34
CA ALA A 143 -2.60 5.55 7.16
C ALA A 143 -3.84 6.44 7.37
N ILE A 144 -4.99 6.04 6.83
CA ILE A 144 -6.26 6.75 7.01
C ILE A 144 -6.63 6.81 8.50
N ILE A 145 -6.59 5.67 9.20
CA ILE A 145 -6.91 5.62 10.62
C ILE A 145 -5.94 6.46 11.45
N ALA A 146 -4.64 6.42 11.14
CA ALA A 146 -3.64 7.24 11.82
C ALA A 146 -3.89 8.75 11.62
N ILE A 147 -4.31 9.18 10.43
CA ILE A 147 -4.70 10.58 10.15
C ILE A 147 -5.93 10.96 10.96
N ILE A 148 -6.96 10.11 10.99
CA ILE A 148 -8.20 10.33 11.78
C ILE A 148 -7.83 10.53 13.25
N VAL A 149 -7.04 9.63 13.84
CA VAL A 149 -6.60 9.73 15.23
C VAL A 149 -5.82 11.03 15.47
N CYS A 150 -4.92 11.42 14.57
CA CYS A 150 -4.19 12.69 14.68
C CYS A 150 -5.11 13.91 14.64
N LEU A 151 -6.11 13.92 13.76
CA LEU A 151 -7.10 15.00 13.65
C LEU A 151 -7.97 15.09 14.91
N ASP A 152 -8.41 13.95 15.43
CA ASP A 152 -9.25 13.89 16.63
C ASP A 152 -8.48 14.34 17.87
N VAL A 153 -7.23 13.86 18.04
CA VAL A 153 -6.34 14.31 19.13
C VAL A 153 -6.09 15.81 19.04
N SER A 154 -5.77 16.32 17.84
CA SER A 154 -5.56 17.75 17.61
C SER A 154 -6.81 18.57 17.97
N THR A 155 -7.99 18.05 17.64
CA THR A 155 -9.29 18.66 17.97
C THR A 155 -9.52 18.67 19.48
N VAL A 156 -9.27 17.55 20.18
CA VAL A 156 -9.36 17.47 21.66
C VAL A 156 -8.42 18.48 22.32
N LEU A 157 -7.16 18.53 21.90
CA LEU A 157 -6.15 19.44 22.47
C LEU A 157 -6.54 20.91 22.24
N ARG A 158 -7.00 21.26 21.04
CA ARG A 158 -7.47 22.60 20.71
C ARG A 158 -8.68 22.99 21.57
N VAL A 159 -9.67 22.12 21.69
CA VAL A 159 -10.86 22.35 22.53
C VAL A 159 -10.46 22.51 24.00
N HIS A 160 -9.53 21.70 24.51
CA HIS A 160 -9.04 21.82 25.88
C HIS A 160 -8.36 23.16 26.14
N HIS A 161 -7.45 23.58 25.26
CA HIS A 161 -6.76 24.86 25.38
C HIS A 161 -7.71 26.06 25.26
N LEU A 162 -8.66 26.02 24.32
CA LEU A 162 -9.67 27.07 24.16
C LEU A 162 -10.57 27.16 25.39
N THR A 163 -11.03 26.03 25.92
CA THR A 163 -11.88 25.99 27.13
C THR A 163 -11.13 26.54 28.34
N LYS A 164 -9.85 26.20 28.51
CA LYS A 164 -8.99 26.73 29.59
C LYS A 164 -8.78 28.24 29.47
N LYS A 165 -8.51 28.73 28.25
CA LYS A 165 -8.32 30.17 27.95
C LYS A 165 -9.61 30.99 28.14
N ILE A 166 -10.77 30.45 27.78
CA ILE A 166 -12.07 31.09 27.98
C ILE A 166 -12.43 31.15 29.47
N ARG A 167 -12.11 30.10 30.25
CA ARG A 167 -12.38 30.09 31.70
C ARG A 167 -11.62 31.18 32.48
N THR A 168 -10.48 31.64 31.94
CA THR A 168 -9.67 32.72 32.52
C THR A 168 -10.10 34.14 32.10
N ARG A 169 -10.98 34.31 31.09
CA ARG A 169 -11.55 35.62 30.71
C ARG A 169 -13.00 35.69 31.19
N SER A 170 -13.31 36.61 32.11
CA SER A 170 -14.58 36.57 32.85
C SER A 170 -15.83 37.01 32.09
N ASP A 171 -15.77 37.48 30.83
CA ASP A 171 -16.95 38.11 30.21
C ASP A 171 -17.43 37.48 28.89
N GLN A 172 -18.74 37.20 28.93
CA GLN A 172 -19.75 37.16 27.86
C GLN A 172 -19.73 36.04 26.80
N HIS A 173 -20.79 35.23 26.83
CA HIS A 173 -21.57 34.68 25.69
C HIS A 173 -20.81 34.16 24.45
N GLN A 174 -19.66 33.51 24.61
CA GLN A 174 -19.07 32.69 23.55
C GLN A 174 -19.55 31.23 23.64
N ASN A 175 -19.82 30.61 22.49
CA ASN A 175 -20.13 29.18 22.34
C ASN A 175 -19.09 28.33 23.08
N ARG A 176 -19.42 27.94 24.31
CA ARG A 176 -18.60 27.06 25.14
C ARG A 176 -18.84 25.63 24.67
N PHE A 177 -17.76 24.93 24.32
CA PHE A 177 -17.82 23.48 24.20
C PHE A 177 -18.28 22.90 25.53
N THR A 178 -19.37 22.15 25.50
CA THR A 178 -19.96 21.53 26.68
C THR A 178 -19.08 20.36 27.11
N ALA A 179 -19.13 20.00 28.40
CA ALA A 179 -18.47 18.78 28.88
C ALA A 179 -18.90 17.52 28.10
N ARG A 180 -20.12 17.55 27.51
CA ARG A 180 -20.64 16.54 26.59
C ARG A 180 -19.83 16.48 25.28
N ASP A 181 -19.57 17.61 24.64
CA ASP A 181 -18.81 17.68 23.38
C ASP A 181 -17.38 17.16 23.55
N ILE A 182 -16.75 17.47 24.69
CA ILE A 182 -15.41 16.96 25.03
C ILE A 182 -15.43 15.44 25.26
N ARG A 183 -16.50 14.89 25.83
CA ARG A 183 -16.64 13.44 25.99
C ARG A 183 -16.77 12.73 24.65
N PHE A 184 -17.61 13.25 23.74
CA PHE A 184 -17.73 12.73 22.38
C PHE A 184 -16.39 12.72 21.64
N LEU A 185 -15.61 13.80 21.73
CA LEU A 185 -14.29 13.84 21.07
C LEU A 185 -13.30 12.78 21.63
N LYS A 186 -13.29 12.56 22.94
CA LYS A 186 -12.46 11.50 23.56
C LYS A 186 -12.90 10.10 23.11
N GLN A 187 -14.20 9.93 22.91
CA GLN A 187 -14.79 8.68 22.46
C GLN A 187 -14.41 8.38 21.00
N THR A 188 -14.39 9.38 20.12
CA THR A 188 -13.90 9.21 18.73
C THR A 188 -12.43 8.80 18.67
N VAL A 189 -11.56 9.38 19.51
CA VAL A 189 -10.14 8.95 19.61
C VAL A 189 -10.00 7.49 20.05
N PHE A 190 -10.77 7.10 21.07
CA PHE A 190 -10.77 5.72 21.56
C PHE A 190 -11.24 4.75 20.48
N GLN A 191 -12.34 5.09 19.79
CA GLN A 191 -12.90 4.32 18.69
C GLN A 191 -11.88 4.16 17.54
N GLY A 192 -11.22 5.23 17.11
CA GLY A 192 -10.18 5.15 16.08
C GLY A 192 -9.02 4.24 16.46
N SER A 193 -8.65 4.21 17.75
CA SER A 193 -7.61 3.31 18.28
C SER A 193 -8.06 1.84 18.29
N VAL A 194 -9.34 1.59 18.55
CA VAL A 194 -9.94 0.25 18.49
C VAL A 194 -10.02 -0.26 17.05
N PHE A 195 -10.41 0.57 16.09
CA PHE A 195 -10.35 0.23 14.66
C PHE A 195 -8.93 -0.08 14.19
N LEU A 196 -7.92 0.68 14.65
CA LEU A 196 -6.52 0.38 14.33
C LEU A 196 -6.10 -1.00 14.88
N SER A 197 -6.50 -1.30 16.11
CA SER A 197 -6.19 -2.57 16.77
C SER A 197 -6.87 -3.75 16.06
N GLU A 198 -8.08 -3.55 15.56
CA GLU A 198 -8.81 -4.55 14.77
C GLU A 198 -8.18 -4.79 13.41
N LEU A 199 -7.75 -3.73 12.72
CA LEU A 199 -6.98 -3.86 11.48
C LEU A 199 -5.70 -4.67 11.71
N LEU A 200 -5.00 -4.44 12.83
CA LEU A 200 -3.82 -5.25 13.18
C LEU A 200 -4.20 -6.72 13.41
N THR A 201 -5.25 -7.01 14.17
CA THR A 201 -5.67 -8.40 14.39
C THR A 201 -6.14 -9.08 13.12
N TYR A 202 -6.88 -8.37 12.26
CA TYR A 202 -7.41 -8.88 11.00
C TYR A 202 -6.29 -9.31 10.05
N PHE A 203 -5.25 -8.49 9.93
CA PHE A 203 -4.14 -8.73 9.02
C PHE A 203 -3.11 -9.73 9.58
N PHE A 204 -2.79 -9.68 10.89
CA PHE A 204 -1.71 -10.48 11.47
C PHE A 204 -2.15 -11.83 12.07
N ILE A 205 -3.34 -11.97 12.65
CA ILE A 205 -3.76 -13.24 13.28
C ILE A 205 -3.76 -14.42 12.29
N PRO A 206 -4.27 -14.30 11.05
CA PRO A 206 -4.22 -15.38 10.07
C PRO A 206 -2.80 -15.79 9.65
N GLN A 207 -1.78 -14.95 9.89
CA GLN A 207 -0.38 -15.27 9.56
C GLN A 207 0.33 -16.10 10.63
N TYR A 208 -0.12 -16.02 11.89
CA TYR A 208 0.56 -16.67 13.03
C TYR A 208 -0.20 -17.87 13.58
N PHE A 209 -1.49 -18.01 13.27
CA PHE A 209 -2.35 -19.03 13.85
C PHE A 209 -3.08 -19.81 12.76
N GLU A 210 -3.05 -21.14 12.86
CA GLU A 210 -3.82 -22.05 11.98
C GLU A 210 -5.18 -22.43 12.59
N ASN A 211 -5.40 -22.15 13.87
CA ASN A 211 -6.63 -22.51 14.58
C ASN A 211 -7.81 -21.67 14.06
N GLN A 212 -8.77 -22.34 13.44
CA GLN A 212 -9.96 -21.75 12.82
C GLN A 212 -10.74 -20.84 13.77
N TRP A 213 -10.84 -21.18 15.06
CA TRP A 213 -11.55 -20.36 16.05
C TRP A 213 -10.78 -19.09 16.39
N ILE A 214 -9.45 -19.16 16.51
CA ILE A 214 -8.61 -17.98 16.76
C ILE A 214 -8.68 -17.03 15.56
N ILE A 215 -8.61 -17.56 14.34
CA ILE A 215 -8.75 -16.78 13.11
C ILE A 215 -10.15 -16.14 13.05
N PHE A 216 -11.21 -16.90 13.28
CA PHE A 216 -12.58 -16.40 13.25
C PHE A 216 -12.79 -15.26 14.26
N PHE A 217 -12.38 -15.46 15.51
CA PHE A 217 -12.54 -14.45 16.56
C PHE A 217 -11.67 -13.22 16.31
N GLY A 218 -10.44 -13.41 15.83
CA GLY A 218 -9.48 -12.34 15.56
C GLY A 218 -9.72 -11.54 14.26
N THR A 219 -10.59 -12.04 13.38
CA THR A 219 -10.89 -11.39 12.09
C THR A 219 -12.38 -11.08 11.97
N SER A 220 -13.19 -12.04 11.49
CA SER A 220 -14.59 -11.85 11.10
C SER A 220 -15.49 -11.43 12.26
N PHE A 221 -15.33 -12.05 13.43
CA PHE A 221 -16.11 -11.69 14.60
C PHE A 221 -15.73 -10.30 15.14
N SER A 222 -14.42 -10.02 15.27
CA SER A 222 -13.93 -8.72 15.74
C SER A 222 -14.38 -7.58 14.83
N TRP A 223 -14.34 -7.77 13.51
CA TRP A 223 -14.86 -6.83 12.51
C TRP A 223 -16.34 -6.48 12.79
N VAL A 224 -17.20 -7.50 12.88
CA VAL A 224 -18.64 -7.29 13.11
C VAL A 224 -18.91 -6.68 14.48
N ALA A 225 -18.17 -7.13 15.50
CA ALA A 225 -18.30 -6.65 16.88
C ALA A 225 -17.96 -5.17 17.00
N ILE A 226 -16.91 -4.69 16.31
CA ILE A 226 -16.51 -3.29 16.35
C ILE A 226 -17.50 -2.39 15.63
N HIS A 227 -18.04 -2.80 14.50
CA HIS A 227 -19.11 -2.03 13.85
C HIS A 227 -20.40 -1.97 14.68
N ALA A 228 -20.74 -3.05 15.39
CA ALA A 228 -21.84 -3.03 16.35
C ALA A 228 -21.55 -2.10 17.54
N ALA A 229 -20.32 -2.14 18.07
CA ALA A 229 -19.88 -1.29 19.18
C ALA A 229 -19.85 0.20 18.82
N ASP A 230 -19.42 0.54 17.60
CA ASP A 230 -19.45 1.90 17.07
C ASP A 230 -20.88 2.49 17.07
N GLY A 231 -21.85 1.71 16.59
CA GLY A 231 -23.26 2.10 16.65
C GLY A 231 -23.77 2.34 18.06
N MET A 232 -23.32 1.56 19.05
CA MET A 232 -23.69 1.73 20.46
C MET A 232 -23.03 2.95 21.10
N VAL A 233 -21.81 3.27 20.71
CA VAL A 233 -21.02 4.42 21.17
C VAL A 233 -21.74 5.74 20.85
N VAL A 234 -22.42 5.86 19.72
CA VAL A 234 -23.19 7.08 19.38
C VAL A 234 -24.46 7.24 20.23
N ILE A 235 -25.03 6.15 20.74
CA ILE A 235 -26.29 6.14 21.49
C ILE A 235 -26.09 6.51 22.98
N ILE A 236 -24.91 6.21 23.53
CA ILE A 236 -24.55 6.41 24.95
C ILE A 236 -23.92 7.78 25.18
#